data_AF-A0A0L7LYC2-F1
#
_entry.id   AF-A0A0L7LYC2-F1
#
_cell.length_a   1.000
_cell.length_b   1.000
_cell.length_c   1.000
_cell.angle_alpha   90.00
_cell.angle_beta   90.00
_cell.angle_gamma   90.00
#
_symmetry.space_group_name_H-M   'P 1'
#
loop_
_entity.id
_entity.type
_entity.pdbx_description
1 polymer ?
#
loop_
_entity_poly.entity_id
_entity_poly.type
_entity_poly.pdbx_seq_one_letter_code
_entity_poly.pdbx_strand_id
1 'polypeptide(L)'
;MPSHDKMRSSHDKMMPSHDKMMPSHDKLMSPHYTLMSSHDKPVAPSGVSSLGEKKSKDEKKNRKKYNEIYQLSIKKYIYKAGDDLRQDHLVIQIIYVMDNIWKRYGLDLKMTLYRVLALSTDDGFIEFVDYAESISSIKKNYKGEIRQYF
;
A
#
# COMPACT_ATOMS: atom_id res chain seq x y z
N MET A 1 -39.94 45.86 -50.90
CA MET A 1 -38.62 45.56 -50.29
C MET A 1 -38.82 44.74 -49.03
N PRO A 2 -38.75 43.39 -49.08
CA PRO A 2 -38.68 42.56 -47.88
C PRO A 2 -37.37 41.76 -47.89
N SER A 3 -36.31 42.33 -47.34
CA SER A 3 -35.00 41.69 -47.31
C SER A 3 -34.36 41.94 -45.95
N HIS A 4 -34.87 41.29 -44.90
CA HIS A 4 -34.11 41.15 -43.64
C HIS A 4 -34.49 39.93 -42.77
N ASP A 5 -35.58 39.21 -43.06
CA ASP A 5 -36.10 38.19 -42.13
C ASP A 5 -35.61 36.75 -42.35
N LYS A 6 -34.86 36.49 -43.44
CA LYS A 6 -34.38 35.12 -43.75
C LYS A 6 -33.03 34.75 -43.12
N MET A 7 -32.29 35.70 -42.54
CA MET A 7 -30.95 35.41 -41.98
C MET A 7 -30.97 35.02 -40.50
N ARG A 8 -32.02 35.35 -39.74
CA ARG A 8 -32.10 35.00 -38.31
C ARG A 8 -32.44 33.54 -38.05
N SER A 9 -33.11 32.86 -38.99
CA SER A 9 -33.57 31.47 -38.81
C SER A 9 -32.44 30.42 -38.84
N SER A 10 -31.28 30.75 -39.42
CA SER A 10 -30.17 29.78 -39.54
C SER A 10 -29.27 29.72 -38.29
N HIS A 11 -29.29 30.75 -37.43
CA HIS A 11 -28.44 30.79 -36.24
C HIS A 11 -29.06 30.08 -35.02
N ASP A 12 -30.39 29.97 -34.95
CA ASP A 12 -31.10 29.29 -33.85
C ASP A 12 -31.07 27.76 -33.94
N LYS A 13 -30.70 27.19 -35.09
CA LYS A 13 -30.62 25.72 -35.26
C LYS A 13 -29.32 25.09 -34.76
N MET A 14 -28.32 25.88 -34.36
CA MET A 14 -27.01 25.37 -33.93
C MET A 14 -26.82 25.31 -32.41
N MET A 15 -27.71 25.93 -31.62
CA MET A 15 -27.67 25.84 -30.15
C MET A 15 -28.14 24.49 -29.54
N PRO A 16 -29.05 23.69 -30.15
CA PRO A 16 -29.53 22.45 -29.54
C PRO A 16 -28.49 21.31 -29.45
N SER A 17 -27.37 21.41 -30.17
CA SER A 17 -26.31 20.38 -30.18
C SER A 17 -25.29 20.52 -29.04
N HIS A 18 -25.17 21.70 -28.43
CA HIS A 18 -24.21 21.91 -27.33
C HIS A 18 -24.83 21.59 -25.94
N ASP A 19 -26.14 21.82 -25.78
CA ASP A 19 -26.87 21.49 -24.53
C ASP A 19 -26.99 19.98 -24.26
N LYS A 20 -26.87 19.13 -25.28
CA LYS A 20 -26.89 17.67 -25.11
C LYS A 20 -25.58 17.08 -24.58
N MET A 21 -24.48 17.85 -24.56
CA MET A 21 -23.16 17.37 -24.10
C MET A 21 -22.83 17.73 -22.65
N MET A 22 -23.49 18.74 -22.07
CA MET A 22 -23.32 19.10 -20.65
C MET A 22 -23.72 17.97 -19.67
N PRO A 23 -24.81 17.19 -19.90
CA PRO A 23 -25.21 16.13 -18.98
C PRO A 23 -24.19 14.99 -18.80
N SER A 24 -23.32 14.76 -19.80
CA SER A 24 -22.26 13.74 -19.71
C SER A 24 -21.07 14.18 -18.86
N HIS A 25 -20.80 15.48 -18.74
CA HIS A 25 -19.70 15.99 -17.91
C HIS A 25 -20.11 16.06 -16.42
N ASP A 26 -21.36 16.42 -16.13
CA ASP A 26 -21.89 16.43 -14.75
C ASP A 26 -21.90 15.05 -14.11
N LYS A 27 -22.18 14.00 -14.89
CA LYS A 27 -22.19 12.61 -14.41
C LYS A 27 -20.80 12.09 -14.07
N LEU A 28 -19.75 12.67 -14.66
CA LEU A 28 -18.34 12.33 -14.40
C LEU A 28 -17.73 13.16 -13.25
N MET A 29 -18.28 14.35 -12.96
CA MET A 29 -17.83 15.21 -11.85
C MET A 29 -18.49 14.86 -10.51
N SER A 30 -19.64 14.18 -10.52
CA SER A 30 -20.40 13.80 -9.32
C SER A 30 -19.61 12.89 -8.33
N PRO A 31 -18.81 11.91 -8.78
CA PRO A 31 -17.97 11.13 -7.85
C PRO A 31 -16.83 11.96 -7.23
N HIS A 32 -16.29 12.94 -7.96
CA HIS A 32 -15.12 13.72 -7.51
C HIS A 32 -15.51 14.80 -6.49
N TYR A 33 -16.69 15.40 -6.61
CA TYR A 33 -17.23 16.33 -5.60
C TYR A 33 -17.45 15.63 -4.25
N THR A 34 -17.90 14.37 -4.28
CA THR A 34 -18.18 13.58 -3.08
C THR A 34 -16.91 13.27 -2.28
N LEU A 35 -15.78 13.05 -2.97
CA LEU A 35 -14.47 12.80 -2.34
C LEU A 35 -13.77 14.08 -1.84
N MET A 36 -14.04 15.23 -2.46
CA MET A 36 -13.49 16.51 -1.97
C MET A 36 -14.24 17.02 -0.73
N SER A 37 -15.53 16.70 -0.59
CA SER A 37 -16.34 17.10 0.58
C SER A 37 -15.99 16.36 1.88
N SER A 38 -15.16 15.31 1.84
CA SER A 38 -14.72 14.59 3.04
C SER A 38 -13.51 15.21 3.76
N HIS A 39 -12.89 16.25 3.19
CA HIS A 39 -11.71 16.91 3.79
C HIS A 39 -11.97 18.26 4.48
N ASP A 40 -13.17 18.85 4.35
CA ASP A 40 -13.54 20.10 5.04
C ASP A 40 -14.25 19.86 6.39
N LYS A 41 -13.65 19.05 7.26
CA LYS A 41 -13.94 19.16 8.70
C LYS A 41 -12.84 19.98 9.35
N PRO A 42 -13.16 21.11 10.01
CA PRO A 42 -12.13 21.89 10.72
C PRO A 42 -11.50 21.01 11.80
N VAL A 43 -10.21 20.74 11.66
CA VAL A 43 -9.41 20.06 12.67
C VAL A 43 -9.20 21.05 13.82
N ALA A 44 -9.98 20.88 14.90
CA ALA A 44 -9.64 21.47 16.19
C ALA A 44 -8.39 20.77 16.75
N PRO A 45 -7.47 21.48 17.43
CA PRO A 45 -6.30 20.85 18.00
C PRO A 45 -6.72 20.15 19.30
N SER A 46 -6.89 18.83 19.27
CA SER A 46 -7.02 18.04 20.49
C SER A 46 -5.74 17.23 20.71
N GLY A 47 -5.03 17.66 21.76
CA GLY A 47 -3.94 16.92 22.36
C GLY A 47 -4.36 15.51 22.79
N VAL A 48 -3.33 14.67 22.84
CA VAL A 48 -3.27 13.29 23.30
C VAL A 48 -4.12 13.03 24.56
N SER A 49 -5.05 12.08 24.47
CA SER A 49 -5.28 11.11 25.56
C SER A 49 -5.92 9.82 25.02
N SER A 50 -5.36 8.70 25.46
CA SER A 50 -5.74 7.33 25.14
C SER A 50 -7.16 6.99 25.62
N LEU A 51 -8.01 6.39 24.78
CA LEU A 51 -9.11 5.52 25.23
C LEU A 51 -9.41 4.47 24.15
N GLY A 52 -9.29 3.18 24.52
CA GLY A 52 -9.41 2.05 23.60
C GLY A 52 -10.78 1.96 22.92
N GLU A 53 -10.76 1.91 21.59
CA GLU A 53 -11.94 1.64 20.77
C GLU A 53 -12.41 0.19 20.98
N LYS A 54 -13.60 0.03 21.58
CA LYS A 54 -14.28 -1.27 21.65
C LYS A 54 -14.76 -1.66 20.25
N LYS A 55 -13.96 -2.44 19.52
CA LYS A 55 -14.36 -3.02 18.22
C LYS A 55 -15.68 -3.80 18.32
N SER A 56 -16.63 -3.48 17.43
CA SER A 56 -17.98 -4.03 17.40
C SER A 56 -17.97 -5.57 17.22
N LYS A 57 -18.97 -6.26 17.78
CA LYS A 57 -19.05 -7.74 17.71
C LYS A 57 -19.13 -8.25 16.26
N ASP A 58 -19.74 -7.46 15.37
CA ASP A 58 -19.91 -7.81 13.96
C ASP A 58 -18.62 -7.68 13.15
N GLU A 59 -17.78 -6.67 13.42
CA GLU A 59 -16.45 -6.55 12.81
C GLU A 59 -15.52 -7.70 13.21
N LYS A 60 -15.58 -8.13 14.47
CA LYS A 60 -14.78 -9.28 14.96
C LYS A 60 -15.23 -10.59 14.33
N LYS A 61 -16.54 -10.79 14.13
CA LYS A 61 -17.12 -11.99 13.52
C LYS A 61 -16.80 -12.07 12.03
N ASN A 62 -16.90 -10.96 11.31
CA ASN A 62 -16.52 -10.90 9.90
C ASN A 62 -15.02 -11.15 9.72
N ARG A 63 -14.16 -10.49 10.51
CA ARG A 63 -12.71 -10.68 10.43
C ARG A 63 -12.27 -12.14 10.68
N LYS A 64 -12.94 -12.84 11.61
CA LYS A 64 -12.71 -14.28 11.83
C LYS A 64 -13.11 -15.11 10.60
N LYS A 65 -14.31 -14.88 10.03
CA LYS A 65 -14.78 -15.58 8.83
C LYS A 65 -13.88 -15.35 7.61
N TYR A 66 -13.39 -14.13 7.40
CA TYR A 66 -12.45 -13.82 6.32
C TYR A 66 -11.09 -14.52 6.51
N ASN A 67 -10.56 -14.55 7.74
CA ASN A 67 -9.30 -15.23 8.05
C ASN A 67 -9.39 -16.76 8.00
N GLU A 68 -10.60 -17.32 8.08
CA GLU A 68 -10.85 -18.76 8.02
C GLU A 68 -11.05 -19.23 6.57
N ILE A 69 -11.65 -18.40 5.71
CA ILE A 69 -11.83 -18.66 4.27
C ILE A 69 -10.53 -18.44 3.50
N TYR A 70 -9.76 -17.41 3.87
CA TYR A 70 -8.46 -17.13 3.29
C TYR A 70 -7.44 -17.35 4.40
N GLN A 71 -6.51 -18.29 4.20
CA GLN A 71 -5.44 -18.58 5.16
C GLN A 71 -4.45 -17.41 5.24
N LEU A 72 -4.92 -16.28 5.77
CA LEU A 72 -4.22 -15.01 5.80
C LEU A 72 -3.14 -15.07 6.87
N SER A 73 -1.89 -15.26 6.45
CA SER A 73 -0.74 -15.08 7.33
C SER A 73 -0.49 -13.58 7.53
N ILE A 74 -0.55 -13.10 8.76
CA ILE A 74 -0.09 -11.75 9.10
C ILE A 74 1.43 -11.73 8.95
N LYS A 75 1.96 -10.77 8.18
CA LYS A 75 3.40 -10.55 7.97
C LYS A 75 3.79 -9.16 8.46
N LYS A 76 4.99 -9.06 9.03
CA LYS A 76 5.58 -7.80 9.50
C LYS A 76 6.64 -7.33 8.51
N TYR A 77 6.74 -6.03 8.33
CA TYR A 77 7.76 -5.40 7.50
C TYR A 77 8.37 -4.22 8.24
N ILE A 78 9.64 -3.96 7.98
CA ILE A 78 10.36 -2.76 8.37
C ILE A 78 10.25 -1.79 7.19
N TYR A 79 9.71 -0.60 7.43
CA TYR A 79 9.77 0.50 6.48
C TYR A 79 11.08 1.26 6.68
N LYS A 80 11.82 1.49 5.60
CA LYS A 80 13.05 2.28 5.60
C LYS A 80 12.86 3.51 4.73
N ALA A 81 12.85 4.67 5.36
CA ALA A 81 12.83 5.96 4.69
C ALA A 81 14.24 6.54 4.63
N GLY A 82 14.61 7.10 3.48
CA GLY A 82 15.95 7.63 3.19
C GLY A 82 16.98 6.59 2.71
N ASP A 83 16.59 5.31 2.60
CA ASP A 83 17.48 4.23 2.17
C ASP A 83 17.12 3.76 0.75
N ASP A 84 18.09 3.71 -0.15
CA ASP A 84 17.95 3.12 -1.48
C ASP A 84 18.09 1.59 -1.43
N LEU A 85 16.96 0.88 -1.38
CA LEU A 85 16.94 -0.58 -1.27
C LEU A 85 17.11 -1.33 -2.60
N ARG A 86 17.41 -0.64 -3.72
CA ARG A 86 17.57 -1.30 -5.03
C ARG A 86 18.72 -2.30 -5.05
N GLN A 87 19.80 -2.01 -4.31
CA GLN A 87 20.93 -2.92 -4.18
C GLN A 87 20.57 -4.17 -3.38
N ASP A 88 19.96 -4.01 -2.20
CA ASP A 88 19.47 -5.12 -1.37
C ASP A 88 18.48 -6.02 -2.12
N HIS A 89 17.56 -5.41 -2.88
CA HIS A 89 16.59 -6.14 -3.69
C HIS A 89 17.28 -7.01 -4.75
N LEU A 90 18.28 -6.47 -5.47
CA LEU A 90 19.07 -7.24 -6.44
C LEU A 90 19.84 -8.39 -5.74
N VAL A 91 20.47 -8.13 -4.60
CA VAL A 91 21.24 -9.12 -3.86
C VAL A 91 20.35 -10.29 -3.44
N ILE A 92 19.16 -10.02 -2.89
CA ILE A 92 18.20 -11.07 -2.51
C ILE A 92 17.77 -11.90 -3.72
N GLN A 93 17.59 -11.30 -4.89
CA GLN A 93 17.25 -12.06 -6.11
C GLN A 93 18.38 -13.01 -6.52
N ILE A 94 19.64 -12.59 -6.43
CA ILE A 94 20.79 -13.44 -6.72
C ILE A 94 20.85 -14.62 -5.74
N ILE A 95 20.70 -14.36 -4.44
CA ILE A 95 20.73 -15.43 -3.42
C ILE A 95 19.56 -16.40 -3.63
N TYR A 96 18.37 -15.92 -4.00
CA TYR A 96 17.22 -16.77 -4.34
C TYR A 96 17.51 -17.72 -5.50
N VAL A 97 18.18 -17.23 -6.55
CA VAL A 97 18.59 -18.07 -7.68
C VAL A 97 19.62 -19.11 -7.22
N MET A 98 20.62 -18.71 -6.41
CA MET A 98 21.62 -19.64 -5.88
C MET A 98 21.00 -20.73 -5.01
N ASP A 99 20.12 -20.38 -4.08
CA ASP A 99 19.40 -21.31 -3.21
C ASP A 99 18.60 -22.33 -4.02
N ASN A 100 17.93 -21.88 -5.09
CA ASN A 100 17.22 -22.77 -6.01
C ASN A 100 18.16 -23.70 -6.80
N ILE A 101 19.33 -23.21 -7.23
CA ILE A 101 20.33 -24.04 -7.92
C ILE A 101 20.82 -25.13 -6.95
N TRP A 102 21.24 -24.77 -5.74
CA TRP A 102 21.73 -25.75 -4.77
C TRP A 102 20.69 -26.80 -4.41
N LYS A 103 19.43 -26.40 -4.18
CA LYS A 103 18.32 -27.32 -3.92
C LYS A 103 18.10 -28.31 -5.06
N ARG A 104 18.24 -27.89 -6.32
CA ARG A 104 18.12 -28.79 -7.49
C ARG A 104 19.20 -29.88 -7.53
N TYR A 105 20.38 -29.61 -6.98
CA TYR A 105 21.47 -30.57 -6.85
C TYR A 105 21.46 -31.33 -5.51
N GLY A 106 20.36 -31.25 -4.73
CA GLY A 106 20.21 -31.95 -3.47
C GLY A 106 20.93 -31.31 -2.28
N LEU A 107 21.42 -30.08 -2.42
CA LEU A 107 22.06 -29.32 -1.35
C LEU A 107 21.08 -28.29 -0.77
N ASP A 108 20.43 -28.63 0.35
CA ASP A 108 19.57 -27.71 1.09
C ASP A 108 20.31 -27.10 2.28
N LEU A 109 20.82 -25.88 2.09
CA LEU A 109 21.55 -25.12 3.12
C LEU A 109 20.64 -24.46 4.17
N LYS A 110 19.33 -24.71 4.14
CA LYS A 110 18.35 -24.17 5.12
C LYS A 110 18.35 -22.64 5.19
N MET A 111 18.46 -21.99 4.03
CA MET A 111 18.41 -20.53 3.92
C MET A 111 16.99 -19.99 4.17
N THR A 112 16.88 -18.96 5.01
CA THR A 112 15.65 -18.20 5.22
C THR A 112 15.77 -16.83 4.53
N LEU A 113 15.28 -16.74 3.30
CA LEU A 113 15.32 -15.50 2.51
C LEU A 113 14.17 -14.58 2.89
N TYR A 114 14.49 -13.38 3.35
CA TYR A 114 13.52 -12.31 3.58
C TYR A 114 13.27 -11.53 2.30
N ARG A 115 12.06 -10.97 2.15
CA ARG A 115 11.71 -10.13 1.00
C ARG A 115 12.21 -8.70 1.19
N VAL A 116 12.64 -8.09 0.08
CA VAL A 116 12.96 -6.67 0.00
C VAL A 116 12.15 -6.07 -1.15
N LEU A 117 11.55 -4.91 -0.92
CA LEU A 117 10.79 -4.16 -1.91
C LEU A 117 11.29 -2.71 -1.91
N ALA A 118 12.09 -2.36 -2.90
CA ALA A 118 12.42 -0.96 -3.20
C ALA A 118 11.21 -0.30 -3.89
N LEU A 119 10.67 0.76 -3.29
CA LEU A 119 9.53 1.49 -3.84
C LEU A 119 10.00 2.68 -4.69
N SER A 120 11.00 3.41 -4.19
CA SER A 120 11.66 4.56 -4.82
C SER A 120 13.19 4.37 -4.81
N THR A 121 13.90 5.44 -5.15
CA THR A 121 15.35 5.58 -4.97
C THR A 121 15.75 5.90 -3.52
N ASP A 122 14.79 6.14 -2.64
CA ASP A 122 15.03 6.61 -1.26
C ASP A 122 14.11 5.95 -0.23
N ASP A 123 13.31 4.95 -0.61
CA ASP A 123 12.49 4.22 0.35
C ASP A 123 12.17 2.77 -0.06
N GLY A 124 11.71 2.00 0.93
CA GLY A 124 11.12 0.69 0.68
C GLY A 124 10.85 -0.11 1.94
N PHE A 125 10.52 -1.39 1.73
CA PHE A 125 10.17 -2.35 2.78
C PHE A 125 11.13 -3.54 2.81
N ILE A 126 11.42 -4.02 4.02
CA ILE A 126 12.12 -5.27 4.28
C ILE A 126 11.23 -6.16 5.13
N GLU A 127 11.04 -7.42 4.75
CA GLU A 127 10.29 -8.39 5.57
C GLU A 127 11.01 -8.62 6.90
N PHE A 128 10.26 -8.53 7.99
CA PHE A 128 10.77 -8.84 9.31
C PHE A 128 10.82 -10.35 9.51
N VAL A 129 11.98 -10.87 9.94
CA VAL A 129 12.14 -12.29 10.27
C VAL A 129 11.76 -12.49 11.73
N ASP A 130 10.60 -13.12 11.96
CA ASP A 130 10.15 -13.45 13.31
C ASP A 130 11.11 -14.42 14.01
N TYR A 131 11.21 -14.30 15.34
CA TYR A 131 12.04 -15.15 16.20
C TYR A 131 13.56 -15.09 15.91
N ALA A 132 14.02 -14.09 15.16
CA ALA A 132 15.45 -13.83 14.95
C ALA A 132 15.97 -12.77 15.93
N GLU A 133 17.14 -13.04 16.52
CA GLU A 133 17.89 -12.07 17.33
C GLU A 133 19.25 -11.78 16.70
N SER A 134 19.71 -10.53 16.82
CA SER A 134 21.03 -10.16 16.32
C SER A 134 22.13 -10.79 17.18
N ILE A 135 23.23 -11.22 16.56
CA ILE A 135 24.39 -11.78 17.28
C ILE A 135 24.95 -10.78 18.31
N SER A 136 24.86 -9.47 18.03
CA SER A 136 25.27 -8.42 18.97
C SER A 136 24.40 -8.43 20.23
N SER A 137 23.07 -8.52 20.06
CA SER A 137 22.12 -8.63 21.18
C SER A 137 22.40 -9.87 22.03
N ILE A 138 22.63 -11.02 21.38
CA ILE A 138 22.95 -12.27 22.08
C ILE A 138 24.27 -12.10 22.85
N LYS A 139 25.34 -11.63 22.23
CA LYS A 139 26.63 -11.44 22.93
C LYS A 139 26.52 -10.53 24.15
N LYS A 140 25.72 -9.46 24.07
CA LYS A 140 25.47 -8.56 25.20
C LYS A 140 24.80 -9.28 26.38
N ASN A 141 23.88 -10.21 26.09
CA ASN A 141 23.13 -10.95 27.11
C ASN A 141 23.87 -12.19 27.63
N TYR A 142 24.82 -12.73 26.87
CA TYR A 142 25.49 -14.02 27.14
C TYR A 142 27.01 -13.89 27.25
N LYS A 143 27.48 -12.99 28.13
CA LYS A 143 28.91 -12.84 28.51
C LYS A 143 29.89 -12.71 27.32
N GLY A 144 29.44 -12.21 26.17
CA GLY A 144 30.25 -12.04 24.97
C GLY A 144 30.44 -13.32 24.12
N GLU A 145 29.97 -14.48 24.57
CA GLU A 145 30.20 -15.76 23.90
C GLU A 145 28.91 -16.37 23.34
N ILE A 146 28.93 -16.76 22.07
CA ILE A 146 27.77 -17.38 21.41
C ILE A 146 27.51 -18.80 21.93
N ARG A 147 28.53 -19.50 22.44
CA ARG A 147 28.40 -20.86 22.95
C ARG A 147 27.53 -20.95 24.20
N GLN A 148 27.40 -19.86 24.94
CA GLN A 148 26.58 -19.81 26.17
C GLN A 148 25.08 -19.64 25.87
N TYR A 149 24.71 -19.37 24.62
CA TYR A 149 23.32 -19.22 24.18
C TYR A 149 22.65 -20.57 23.85
N PHE A 150 23.44 -21.56 23.42
CA PHE A 150 22.98 -22.90 23.05
C PHE A 150 23.16 -23.88 24.21
#